data_AF-A0A9E5FDU8-F1
#
_entry.id   AF-A0A9E5FDU8-F1
#
_cell.length_a   1.000
_cell.length_b   1.000
_cell.length_c   1.000
_cell.angle_alpha   90.00
_cell.angle_beta   90.00
_cell.angle_gamma   90.00
#
_symmetry.space_group_name_H-M   'P 1'
#
loop_
_entity.id
_entity.type
_entity.pdbx_description
1 polymer ?
#
loop_
_entity_poly.entity_id
_entity_poly.type
_entity_poly.pdbx_seq_one_letter_code
_entity_poly.pdbx_strand_id
1 'polypeptide(L)'
;MAGATQGKAVGAIVASWLAILLYLWLRFGNWTFGLAALLCLVHDLFFTLGAIALCHYLAGIPVLSSILQIQDFKIDLPAVAALLTLVGYSVNDTIVVFDRIREVRGRNPLLTESMINDSVNQTLSRTVLASLTTWLVVVVLYFSGAEGIHLFAFVMVVGVVVGTYSSIYIASPLLLIFGEGHAVTQEATRSIVAEDAVTT
;
A
#
# COMPACT_ATOMS: atom_id res chain seq x y z
N MET A 1 -24.52 23.25 -11.20
CA MET A 1 -23.26 23.60 -10.51
C MET A 1 -22.50 22.38 -9.97
N ALA A 2 -23.16 21.29 -9.54
CA ALA A 2 -22.49 20.07 -9.03
C ALA A 2 -21.54 19.37 -10.04
N GLY A 3 -21.91 19.31 -11.33
CA GLY A 3 -21.09 18.64 -12.35
C GLY A 3 -19.73 19.31 -12.63
N ALA A 4 -19.65 20.65 -12.50
CA ALA A 4 -18.39 21.38 -12.69
C ALA A 4 -17.39 21.12 -11.54
N THR A 5 -17.91 20.89 -10.33
CA THR A 5 -17.09 20.56 -9.15
C THR A 5 -16.58 19.13 -9.22
N GLN A 6 -17.42 18.17 -9.65
CA GLN A 6 -16.99 16.79 -9.89
C GLN A 6 -15.89 16.68 -10.95
N GLY A 7 -16.02 17.39 -12.08
CA GLY A 7 -14.99 17.38 -13.13
C GLY A 7 -13.63 17.90 -12.63
N LYS A 8 -13.64 18.94 -11.80
CA LYS A 8 -12.42 19.47 -11.16
C LYS A 8 -11.83 18.51 -10.13
N ALA A 9 -12.68 17.84 -9.34
CA ALA A 9 -12.25 16.85 -8.36
C ALA A 9 -11.59 15.63 -9.04
N VAL A 10 -12.21 15.10 -10.09
CA VAL A 10 -11.62 14.01 -10.89
C VAL A 10 -10.31 14.45 -11.52
N GLY A 11 -10.26 15.66 -12.10
CA GLY A 11 -9.02 16.23 -12.63
C GLY A 11 -7.91 16.34 -11.59
N ALA A 12 -8.23 16.76 -10.36
CA ALA A 12 -7.26 16.87 -9.26
C ALA A 12 -6.77 15.49 -8.78
N ILE A 13 -7.64 14.48 -8.70
CA ILE A 13 -7.25 13.11 -8.34
C ILE A 13 -6.30 12.53 -9.40
N VAL A 14 -6.67 12.65 -10.68
CA VAL A 14 -5.85 12.16 -11.80
C VAL A 14 -4.51 12.90 -11.86
N ALA A 15 -4.51 14.22 -11.67
CA ALA A 15 -3.28 15.01 -11.62
C ALA A 15 -2.40 14.63 -10.41
N SER A 16 -2.99 14.35 -9.25
CA SER A 16 -2.27 13.87 -8.06
C SER A 16 -1.64 12.49 -8.30
N TRP A 17 -2.37 11.57 -8.91
CA TRP A 17 -1.83 10.26 -9.31
C TRP A 17 -0.69 10.39 -10.32
N LEU A 18 -0.84 11.24 -11.33
CA LEU A 18 0.24 11.53 -12.29
C LEU A 18 1.45 12.18 -11.63
N ALA A 19 1.23 13.10 -10.68
CA ALA A 19 2.32 13.74 -9.93
C ALA A 19 3.05 12.74 -9.03
N ILE A 20 2.33 11.82 -8.38
CA ILE A 20 2.91 10.72 -7.60
C ILE A 20 3.69 9.79 -8.52
N LEU A 21 3.15 9.43 -9.68
CA LEU A 21 3.84 8.60 -10.67
C LEU A 21 5.11 9.28 -11.20
N LEU A 22 5.04 10.57 -11.48
CA LEU A 22 6.21 11.36 -11.90
C LEU A 22 7.25 11.42 -10.78
N TYR A 23 6.82 11.64 -9.53
CA TYR A 23 7.70 11.63 -8.36
C TYR A 23 8.39 10.28 -8.19
N LEU A 24 7.64 9.17 -8.25
CA LEU A 24 8.19 7.82 -8.16
C LEU A 24 9.13 7.53 -9.35
N TRP A 25 8.77 7.96 -10.56
CA TRP A 25 9.61 7.80 -11.74
C TRP A 25 10.96 8.52 -11.59
N LEU A 26 10.93 9.79 -11.15
CA LEU A 26 12.15 10.57 -10.88
C LEU A 26 12.94 10.03 -9.69
N ARG A 27 12.28 9.52 -8.66
CA ARG A 27 12.91 8.92 -7.46
C ARG A 27 13.62 7.61 -7.80
N PHE A 28 13.00 6.76 -8.63
CA PHE A 28 13.46 5.40 -8.85
C PHE A 28 14.25 5.19 -10.13
N GLY A 29 14.07 6.02 -11.17
CA GLY A 29 14.75 5.89 -12.47
C GLY A 29 14.36 4.64 -13.28
N ASN A 30 13.78 3.61 -12.64
CA ASN A 30 13.21 2.41 -13.25
C ASN A 30 11.68 2.41 -13.13
N TRP A 31 11.01 2.27 -14.26
CA TRP A 31 9.55 2.25 -14.35
C TRP A 31 8.89 1.08 -13.60
N THR A 32 9.59 -0.05 -13.43
CA THR A 32 9.07 -1.26 -12.77
C THR A 32 8.73 -1.04 -11.29
N PHE A 33 9.56 -0.28 -10.57
CA PHE A 33 9.29 0.10 -9.18
C PHE A 33 8.09 1.06 -9.09
N GLY A 34 7.98 2.00 -10.02
CA GLY A 34 6.82 2.89 -10.08
C GLY A 34 5.51 2.13 -10.32
N LEU A 35 5.52 1.15 -11.23
CA LEU A 35 4.34 0.34 -11.53
C LEU A 35 3.94 -0.58 -10.35
N ALA A 36 4.90 -1.22 -9.70
CA ALA A 36 4.64 -2.04 -8.51
C ALA A 36 4.05 -1.20 -7.36
N ALA A 37 4.60 -0.01 -7.10
CA ALA A 37 4.07 0.91 -6.10
C ALA A 37 2.66 1.40 -6.46
N LEU A 38 2.39 1.69 -7.73
CA LEU A 38 1.07 2.09 -8.18
C LEU A 38 0.03 0.99 -7.95
N LEU A 39 0.36 -0.26 -8.28
CA LEU A 39 -0.57 -1.39 -8.08
C LEU A 39 -0.85 -1.64 -6.60
N CYS A 40 0.18 -1.50 -5.75
CA CYS A 40 0.04 -1.54 -4.29
C CYS A 40 -0.94 -0.45 -3.81
N LEU A 41 -0.79 0.77 -4.33
CA LEU A 41 -1.65 1.91 -3.99
C LEU A 41 -3.11 1.69 -4.42
N VAL A 42 -3.30 1.17 -5.63
CA VAL A 42 -4.63 0.85 -6.17
C VAL A 42 -5.31 -0.20 -5.29
N HIS A 43 -4.59 -1.24 -4.87
CA HIS A 43 -5.08 -2.24 -3.94
C HIS A 43 -5.57 -1.60 -2.62
N ASP A 44 -4.77 -0.72 -2.03
CA ASP A 44 -5.11 -0.08 -0.75
C ASP A 44 -6.36 0.81 -0.86
N LEU A 45 -6.49 1.53 -1.97
CA LEU A 45 -7.67 2.34 -2.26
C LEU A 45 -8.93 1.49 -2.47
N PHE A 46 -8.82 0.36 -3.18
CA PHE A 46 -9.97 -0.53 -3.37
C PHE A 46 -10.44 -1.14 -2.05
N PHE A 47 -9.52 -1.60 -1.21
CA PHE A 47 -9.87 -2.17 0.09
C PHE A 47 -10.50 -1.14 1.03
N THR A 48 -9.96 0.09 1.06
CA THR A 48 -10.52 1.16 1.91
C THR A 48 -11.87 1.67 1.41
N LEU A 49 -12.05 1.84 0.10
CA LEU A 49 -13.36 2.17 -0.48
C LEU A 49 -14.36 1.04 -0.24
N GLY A 50 -13.94 -0.22 -0.37
CA GLY A 50 -14.74 -1.39 -0.03
C GLY A 50 -15.17 -1.41 1.43
N ALA A 51 -14.29 -1.03 2.35
CA ALA A 51 -14.61 -0.93 3.78
C ALA A 51 -15.63 0.18 4.08
N ILE A 52 -15.51 1.34 3.42
CA ILE A 52 -16.49 2.44 3.53
C ILE A 52 -17.86 1.96 2.99
N ALA A 53 -17.88 1.29 1.84
CA ALA A 53 -19.12 0.76 1.26
C ALA A 53 -19.74 -0.34 2.15
N LEU A 54 -18.92 -1.18 2.77
CA LEU A 54 -19.37 -2.20 3.71
C LEU A 54 -19.98 -1.58 4.96
N CYS A 55 -19.46 -0.45 5.46
CA CYS A 55 -20.02 0.26 6.59
C CYS A 55 -21.47 0.72 6.34
N HIS A 56 -21.80 1.13 5.11
CA HIS A 56 -23.18 1.46 4.73
C HIS A 56 -24.12 0.27 4.93
N TYR A 57 -23.68 -0.94 4.57
CA TYR A 57 -24.47 -2.17 4.76
C TYR A 57 -24.52 -2.61 6.23
N LEU A 58 -23.39 -2.54 6.95
CA LEU A 58 -23.27 -2.93 8.35
C LEU A 58 -23.99 -1.98 9.32
N ALA A 59 -24.19 -0.71 8.94
CA ALA A 59 -24.98 0.24 9.71
C ALA A 59 -26.45 -0.20 9.89
N GLY A 60 -26.93 -1.13 9.04
CA GLY A 60 -28.23 -1.77 9.21
C GLY A 60 -28.30 -2.80 10.35
N ILE A 61 -27.16 -3.21 10.93
CA ILE A 61 -27.09 -4.18 12.04
C ILE A 61 -26.83 -3.43 13.35
N PRO A 62 -27.84 -3.22 14.22
CA PRO A 62 -27.74 -2.31 15.36
C PRO A 62 -26.66 -2.70 16.37
N VAL A 63 -26.47 -4.00 16.61
CA VAL A 63 -25.50 -4.52 17.58
C VAL A 63 -24.06 -4.21 17.16
N LEU A 64 -23.74 -4.34 15.88
CA LEU A 64 -22.39 -4.12 15.37
C LEU A 64 -22.09 -2.61 15.22
N SER A 65 -23.08 -1.83 14.78
CA SER A 65 -22.95 -0.37 14.63
C SER A 65 -22.68 0.32 15.96
N SER A 66 -23.30 -0.12 17.06
CA SER A 66 -23.07 0.45 18.40
C SER A 66 -21.72 0.08 19.00
N ILE A 67 -21.22 -1.14 18.78
CA ILE A 67 -19.91 -1.57 19.31
C ILE A 67 -18.76 -0.92 18.53
N LEU A 68 -18.88 -0.85 17.20
CA LEU A 68 -17.81 -0.37 16.33
C LEU A 68 -17.91 1.13 16.02
N GLN A 69 -18.92 1.84 16.55
CA GLN A 69 -19.24 3.24 16.26
C GLN A 69 -19.31 3.56 14.75
N ILE A 70 -19.77 2.60 13.94
CA ILE A 70 -19.94 2.81 12.51
C ILE A 70 -21.18 3.69 12.28
N GLN A 71 -21.03 4.69 11.42
CA GLN A 71 -22.10 5.55 10.95
C GLN A 71 -22.29 5.37 9.44
N ASP A 72 -23.42 5.84 8.91
CA ASP A 72 -23.61 5.93 7.46
C ASP A 72 -22.68 7.00 6.88
N PHE A 73 -21.50 6.57 6.48
CA PHE A 73 -20.46 7.43 5.97
C PHE A 73 -20.77 7.84 4.53
N LYS A 74 -21.06 9.13 4.34
CA LYS A 74 -21.18 9.72 3.01
C LYS A 74 -19.82 10.10 2.46
N ILE A 75 -19.55 9.74 1.21
CA ILE A 75 -18.35 10.21 0.51
C ILE A 75 -18.54 11.68 0.16
N ASP A 76 -17.99 12.54 1.01
CA ASP A 76 -17.94 14.00 0.85
C ASP A 76 -16.48 14.49 0.92
N LEU A 77 -16.26 15.80 1.00
CA LEU A 77 -14.93 16.42 1.01
C LEU A 77 -13.95 15.84 2.06
N PRO A 78 -14.38 15.51 3.31
CA PRO A 78 -13.50 14.86 4.29
C PRO A 78 -13.04 13.46 3.87
N ALA A 79 -13.87 12.72 3.11
CA ALA A 79 -13.50 11.40 2.60
C ALA A 79 -12.37 11.50 1.57
N VAL A 80 -12.47 12.48 0.66
CA VAL A 80 -11.41 12.73 -0.33
C VAL A 80 -10.11 13.13 0.35
N ALA A 81 -10.17 14.00 1.36
CA ALA A 81 -9.00 14.37 2.15
C ALA A 81 -8.35 13.15 2.83
N ALA A 82 -9.17 12.27 3.43
CA ALA A 82 -8.68 11.06 4.09
C ALA A 82 -8.01 10.08 3.12
N LEU A 83 -8.62 9.85 1.95
CA LEU A 83 -8.05 9.00 0.91
C LEU A 83 -6.72 9.56 0.38
N LEU A 84 -6.61 10.88 0.23
CA LEU A 84 -5.36 11.53 -0.18
C LEU A 84 -4.27 11.37 0.89
N THR A 85 -4.62 11.52 2.17
CA THR A 85 -3.68 11.26 3.28
C THR A 85 -3.23 9.81 3.30
N LEU A 86 -4.15 8.87 3.11
CA LEU A 86 -3.85 7.44 3.01
C LEU A 86 -2.85 7.16 1.86
N VAL A 87 -3.06 7.78 0.71
CA VAL A 87 -2.16 7.63 -0.44
C VAL A 87 -0.74 8.05 -0.08
N GLY A 88 -0.58 9.20 0.57
CA GLY A 88 0.74 9.66 1.03
C GLY A 88 1.38 8.72 2.04
N TYR A 89 0.58 8.21 2.98
CA TYR A 89 1.04 7.25 3.99
C TYR A 89 1.51 5.92 3.36
N SER A 90 0.68 5.29 2.52
CA SER A 90 0.99 3.99 1.90
C SER A 90 2.21 4.07 0.97
N VAL A 91 2.31 5.15 0.19
CA VAL A 91 3.46 5.38 -0.69
C VAL A 91 4.75 5.54 0.12
N ASN A 92 4.72 6.22 1.28
CA ASN A 92 5.88 6.36 2.15
C ASN A 92 6.40 4.99 2.61
N ASP A 93 5.53 4.11 3.09
CA ASP A 93 5.93 2.78 3.55
C ASP A 93 6.50 1.93 2.39
N THR A 94 5.87 2.00 1.22
CA THR A 94 6.35 1.31 0.01
C THR A 94 7.74 1.80 -0.42
N ILE A 95 8.01 3.11 -0.35
CA ILE A 95 9.32 3.68 -0.70
C ILE A 95 10.42 3.16 0.20
N VAL A 96 10.18 3.04 1.52
CA VAL A 96 11.19 2.54 2.47
C VAL A 96 11.62 1.11 2.12
N VAL A 97 10.65 0.24 1.81
CA VAL A 97 10.93 -1.14 1.40
C VAL A 97 11.66 -1.16 0.05
N PHE A 98 11.22 -0.36 -0.92
CA PHE A 98 11.80 -0.32 -2.26
C PHE A 98 13.22 0.25 -2.28
N ASP A 99 13.48 1.28 -1.48
CA ASP A 99 14.82 1.83 -1.31
C ASP A 99 15.76 0.77 -0.72
N ARG A 100 15.30 -0.01 0.28
CA ARG A 100 16.12 -1.10 0.83
C ARG A 100 16.39 -2.20 -0.18
N ILE A 101 15.38 -2.63 -0.94
CA ILE A 101 15.55 -3.61 -2.02
C ILE A 101 16.59 -3.13 -3.05
N ARG A 102 16.54 -1.84 -3.41
CA ARG A 102 17.54 -1.25 -4.32
C ARG A 102 18.93 -1.21 -3.72
N GLU A 103 19.04 -0.92 -2.43
CA GLU A 103 20.33 -0.91 -1.72
C GLU A 103 20.95 -2.30 -1.66
N VAL A 104 20.16 -3.33 -1.29
CA VAL A 104 20.62 -4.72 -1.23
C VAL A 104 20.96 -5.26 -2.63
N ARG A 105 20.18 -4.88 -3.65
CA ARG A 105 20.47 -5.24 -5.05
C ARG A 105 21.79 -4.63 -5.54
N GLY A 106 22.10 -3.40 -5.14
CA GLY A 106 23.30 -2.70 -5.57
C GLY A 106 23.45 -2.63 -7.10
N ARG A 107 24.51 -3.24 -7.63
CA ARG A 107 24.79 -3.34 -9.08
C ARG A 107 24.35 -4.66 -9.72
N ASN A 108 23.73 -5.56 -8.95
CA ASN A 108 23.34 -6.86 -9.47
C ASN A 108 22.19 -6.67 -10.48
N PRO A 109 22.31 -7.21 -11.71
CA PRO A 109 21.26 -7.06 -12.72
C PRO A 109 19.96 -7.79 -12.33
N LEU A 110 20.05 -8.87 -11.57
CA LEU A 110 18.90 -9.72 -11.23
C LEU A 110 18.42 -9.49 -9.79
N LEU A 111 17.09 -9.51 -9.63
CA LEU A 111 16.40 -9.49 -8.34
C LEU A 111 16.06 -10.92 -7.92
N THR A 112 16.59 -11.34 -6.77
CA THR A 112 16.32 -12.67 -6.19
C THR A 112 15.36 -12.54 -5.00
N GLU A 113 14.58 -13.58 -4.75
CA GLU A 113 13.67 -13.67 -3.60
C GLU A 113 14.39 -13.47 -2.25
N SER A 114 15.61 -14.01 -2.11
CA SER A 114 16.42 -13.85 -0.90
C SER A 114 16.75 -12.38 -0.61
N MET A 115 17.10 -11.60 -1.63
CA MET A 115 17.40 -10.17 -1.49
C MET A 115 16.18 -9.38 -1.02
N ILE A 116 15.00 -9.74 -1.51
CA ILE A 116 13.74 -9.10 -1.10
C ILE A 116 13.41 -9.47 0.34
N ASN A 117 13.50 -10.75 0.69
CA ASN A 117 13.25 -11.22 2.05
C ASN A 117 14.18 -10.54 3.06
N ASP A 118 15.47 -10.43 2.75
CA ASP A 118 16.44 -9.73 3.61
C ASP A 118 16.11 -8.24 3.75
N SER A 119 15.71 -7.60 2.65
CA SER A 119 15.34 -6.17 2.64
C SER A 119 14.07 -5.91 3.45
N VAL A 120 13.06 -6.77 3.32
CA VAL A 120 11.82 -6.70 4.09
C VAL A 120 12.14 -6.87 5.58
N ASN A 121 12.92 -7.89 5.95
CA ASN A 121 13.24 -8.14 7.34
C ASN A 121 14.03 -6.98 7.99
N GLN A 122 14.93 -6.34 7.23
CA GLN A 122 15.70 -5.17 7.69
C GLN A 122 14.83 -3.90 7.85
N THR A 123 13.73 -3.79 7.11
CA THR A 123 12.84 -2.61 7.16
C THR A 123 11.63 -2.81 8.07
N LEU A 124 11.29 -4.07 8.41
CA LEU A 124 10.10 -4.45 9.15
C LEU A 124 9.96 -3.70 10.49
N SER A 125 11.01 -3.64 11.30
CA SER A 125 10.92 -2.94 12.60
C SER A 125 10.58 -1.46 12.45
N ARG A 126 11.07 -0.80 11.40
CA ARG A 126 10.77 0.61 11.12
C ARG A 126 9.34 0.79 10.65
N THR A 127 8.90 0.00 9.67
CA THR A 127 7.56 0.11 9.07
C THR A 127 6.48 -0.28 10.08
N VAL A 128 6.68 -1.33 10.86
CA VAL A 128 5.75 -1.74 11.91
C VAL A 128 5.67 -0.69 13.03
N LEU A 129 6.79 -0.08 13.44
CA LEU A 129 6.75 0.95 14.48
C LEU A 129 6.06 2.24 13.99
N ALA A 130 6.35 2.68 12.77
CA ALA A 130 5.73 3.85 12.16
C ALA A 130 4.21 3.65 11.94
N SER A 131 3.82 2.47 11.44
CA SER A 131 2.41 2.13 11.26
C SER A 131 1.67 2.01 12.58
N LEU A 132 2.25 1.35 13.58
CA LEU A 132 1.62 1.21 14.90
C LEU A 132 1.43 2.56 15.58
N THR A 133 2.42 3.44 15.55
CA THR A 133 2.29 4.78 16.13
C THR A 133 1.24 5.62 15.41
N THR A 134 1.20 5.58 14.08
CA THR A 134 0.15 6.24 13.29
C THR A 134 -1.22 5.65 13.61
N TRP A 135 -1.33 4.32 13.66
CA TRP A 135 -2.54 3.58 13.96
C TRP A 135 -3.10 3.96 15.33
N LEU A 136 -2.26 4.04 16.36
CA LEU A 136 -2.68 4.49 17.69
C LEU A 136 -3.27 5.90 17.68
N VAL A 137 -2.65 6.84 16.97
CA VAL A 137 -3.15 8.22 16.86
C VAL A 137 -4.51 8.24 16.18
N VAL A 138 -4.67 7.53 15.06
CA VAL A 138 -5.94 7.55 14.30
C VAL A 138 -7.04 6.77 15.01
N VAL A 139 -6.70 5.76 15.82
CA VAL A 139 -7.66 5.07 16.71
C VAL A 139 -8.16 6.01 17.80
N VAL A 140 -7.29 6.77 18.46
CA VAL A 140 -7.71 7.77 19.44
C VAL A 140 -8.59 8.83 18.78
N LEU A 141 -8.22 9.30 17.57
CA LEU A 141 -9.04 10.21 16.78
C LEU A 141 -10.39 9.61 16.36
N TYR A 142 -10.47 8.29 16.15
CA TYR A 142 -11.72 7.62 15.82
C TYR A 142 -12.68 7.63 17.00
N PHE A 143 -12.23 7.20 18.18
CA PHE A 143 -13.09 7.13 19.37
C PHE A 143 -13.37 8.49 20.04
N SER A 144 -12.41 9.43 19.96
CA SER A 144 -12.50 10.73 20.65
C SER A 144 -12.75 11.91 19.68
N GLY A 145 -12.88 11.65 18.39
CA GLY A 145 -13.03 12.67 17.37
C GLY A 145 -14.45 13.24 17.28
N ALA A 146 -14.56 14.48 16.81
CA ALA A 146 -15.84 15.09 16.48
C ALA A 146 -16.44 14.47 15.19
N GLU A 147 -17.76 14.61 14.99
CA GLU A 147 -18.48 14.02 13.85
C GLU A 147 -17.84 14.34 12.48
N GLY A 148 -17.27 15.54 12.31
CA GLY A 148 -16.63 15.96 11.06
C GLY A 148 -15.34 15.21 10.68
N ILE A 149 -14.65 14.59 11.64
CA ILE A 149 -13.40 13.85 11.41
C ILE A 149 -13.54 12.34 11.59
N HIS A 150 -14.72 11.86 11.97
CA HIS A 150 -14.94 10.45 12.26
C HIS A 150 -14.74 9.56 11.03
N LEU A 151 -15.24 10.01 9.86
CA LEU A 151 -14.97 9.36 8.58
C LEU A 151 -13.47 9.38 8.23
N PHE A 152 -12.81 10.52 8.44
CA PHE A 152 -11.38 10.62 8.19
C PHE A 152 -10.59 9.62 9.02
N ALA A 153 -10.87 9.55 10.32
CA ALA A 153 -10.23 8.63 11.23
C ALA A 153 -10.52 7.16 10.84
N PHE A 154 -11.76 6.84 10.46
CA PHE A 154 -12.13 5.51 9.97
C PHE A 154 -11.30 5.06 8.76
N VAL A 155 -11.24 5.92 7.73
CA VAL A 155 -10.45 5.63 6.51
C VAL A 155 -8.99 5.40 6.85
N MET A 156 -8.44 6.21 7.76
CA MET A 156 -7.04 6.07 8.18
C MET A 156 -6.80 4.81 9.02
N VAL A 157 -7.72 4.43 9.92
CA VAL A 157 -7.61 3.19 10.72
C VAL A 157 -7.53 1.97 9.81
N VAL A 158 -8.46 1.85 8.86
CA VAL A 158 -8.48 0.73 7.91
C VAL A 158 -7.29 0.81 6.95
N GLY A 159 -7.04 2.00 6.41
CA GLY A 159 -6.04 2.22 5.39
C GLY A 159 -4.61 2.02 5.88
N VAL A 160 -4.27 2.42 7.11
CA VAL A 160 -2.94 2.16 7.70
C VAL A 160 -2.70 0.67 7.83
N VAL A 161 -3.68 -0.11 8.29
CA VAL A 161 -3.55 -1.58 8.41
C VAL A 161 -3.33 -2.22 7.04
N VAL A 162 -4.19 -1.87 6.07
CA VAL A 162 -4.10 -2.43 4.71
C VAL A 162 -2.79 -2.02 4.04
N GLY A 163 -2.41 -0.74 4.10
CA GLY A 163 -1.19 -0.22 3.46
C GLY A 163 0.10 -0.77 4.07
N THR A 164 0.12 -0.98 5.39
CA THR A 164 1.28 -1.61 6.06
C THR A 164 1.44 -3.06 5.61
N TYR A 165 0.34 -3.81 5.55
CA TYR A 165 0.35 -5.18 5.05
C TYR A 165 0.75 -5.22 3.56
N SER A 166 0.17 -4.36 2.75
CA SER A 166 0.36 -4.29 1.31
C SER A 166 1.80 -3.96 0.94
N SER A 167 2.41 -2.95 1.59
CA SER A 167 3.80 -2.56 1.36
C SER A 167 4.82 -3.66 1.71
N ILE A 168 4.51 -4.52 2.69
CA ILE A 168 5.40 -5.62 3.11
C ILE A 168 5.19 -6.87 2.23
N TYR A 169 3.94 -7.30 2.05
CA TYR A 169 3.61 -8.61 1.49
C TYR A 169 3.14 -8.59 0.04
N ILE A 170 2.60 -7.48 -0.46
CA ILE A 170 2.12 -7.36 -1.85
C ILE A 170 3.18 -6.70 -2.73
N ALA A 171 3.90 -5.71 -2.21
CA ALA A 171 4.91 -4.98 -2.98
C ALA A 171 6.10 -5.88 -3.40
N SER A 172 6.49 -6.81 -2.51
CA SER A 172 7.58 -7.79 -2.71
C SER A 172 7.37 -8.72 -3.92
N PRO A 173 6.25 -9.47 -4.04
CA PRO A 173 5.98 -10.30 -5.22
C PRO A 173 5.71 -9.49 -6.48
N LEU A 174 5.08 -8.31 -6.39
CA LEU A 174 4.90 -7.44 -7.55
C LEU A 174 6.26 -7.06 -8.16
N LEU A 175 7.25 -6.72 -7.34
CA LEU A 175 8.59 -6.43 -7.83
C LEU A 175 9.29 -7.63 -8.47
N LEU A 176 9.05 -8.87 -8.01
CA LEU A 176 9.61 -10.07 -8.67
C LEU A 176 8.99 -10.27 -10.06
N ILE A 177 7.68 -10.08 -10.18
CA ILE A 177 6.95 -10.24 -11.45
C ILE A 177 7.43 -9.22 -12.48
N PHE A 178 7.56 -7.95 -12.08
CA PHE A 178 7.98 -6.87 -12.99
C PHE A 178 9.50 -6.74 -13.14
N GLY A 179 10.28 -7.26 -12.19
CA GLY A 179 11.73 -7.08 -12.09
C GLY A 179 12.57 -8.25 -12.60
N GLU A 180 12.00 -9.17 -13.37
CA GLU A 180 12.67 -10.36 -13.95
C GLU A 180 12.96 -11.51 -12.96
N GLY A 181 12.06 -11.80 -12.02
CA GLY A 181 12.19 -12.88 -11.04
C GLY A 181 12.04 -14.32 -11.56
N HIS A 182 12.22 -14.61 -12.85
CA HIS A 182 12.00 -15.95 -13.41
C HIS A 182 13.27 -16.77 -13.68
N ALA A 183 14.48 -16.21 -13.52
CA ALA A 183 15.70 -16.93 -13.90
C ALA A 183 16.23 -17.92 -12.84
N VAL A 184 16.03 -17.65 -11.54
CA VAL A 184 16.78 -18.36 -10.47
C VAL A 184 16.19 -19.72 -10.11
N THR A 185 14.86 -19.90 -10.14
CA THR A 185 14.27 -21.22 -9.88
C THR A 185 14.69 -22.23 -10.94
N GLN A 186 14.95 -21.79 -12.18
CA GLN A 186 15.35 -22.70 -13.24
C GLN A 186 16.85 -23.02 -13.23
N GLU A 187 17.72 -22.07 -12.88
CA GLU A 187 19.17 -22.31 -12.79
C GLU A 187 19.59 -23.07 -11.53
N ALA A 188 19.03 -22.75 -10.36
CA ALA A 188 19.35 -23.46 -9.11
C ALA A 188 18.83 -24.91 -9.12
N THR A 189 17.64 -25.14 -9.69
CA THR A 189 17.14 -26.50 -9.91
C THR A 189 17.95 -27.22 -10.99
N ARG A 190 18.41 -26.53 -12.05
CA ARG A 190 19.30 -27.15 -13.05
C ARG A 190 20.68 -27.49 -12.51
N SER A 191 21.27 -26.68 -11.62
CA SER A 191 22.58 -26.96 -11.03
C SER A 191 22.52 -28.13 -10.05
N ILE A 192 21.48 -28.23 -9.23
CA ILE A 192 21.27 -29.37 -8.32
C ILE A 192 21.02 -30.66 -9.11
N VAL A 193 20.17 -30.62 -10.15
CA VAL A 193 19.92 -31.78 -11.02
C VAL A 193 21.16 -32.17 -11.84
N ALA A 194 22.00 -31.21 -12.25
CA ALA A 194 23.25 -31.49 -12.94
C ALA A 194 24.32 -32.09 -12.02
N GLU A 195 24.35 -31.73 -10.74
CA GLU A 195 25.28 -32.27 -9.75
C GLU A 195 24.92 -33.73 -9.35
N ASP A 196 23.61 -34.02 -9.23
CA ASP A 196 23.10 -35.39 -9.00
C ASP A 196 23.29 -36.31 -10.23
N ALA A 197 23.27 -35.77 -11.44
CA ALA A 197 23.48 -36.55 -12.67
C ALA A 197 24.94 -36.92 -12.96
N VAL A 198 25.91 -36.28 -12.29
CA VAL A 198 27.35 -36.55 -12.45
C VAL A 198 27.89 -37.53 -11.40
N THR A 199 27.14 -37.76 -10.31
CA THR A 199 27.52 -38.63 -9.20
C THR A 199 26.91 -40.04 -9.26
N THR A 200 26.15 -40.37 -10.31
CA THR A 200 25.62 -41.71 -10.61
C THR A 200 26.24 -42.31 -11.87
#